data_AF-A0AAV2I367-F1
#
_entry.id   AF-A0AAV2I367-F1
#
_cell.length_a   1.000
_cell.length_b   1.000
_cell.length_c   1.000
_cell.angle_alpha   90.00
_cell.angle_beta   90.00
_cell.angle_gamma   90.00
#
_symmetry.space_group_name_H-M   'P 1'
#
loop_
_entity.id
_entity.type
_entity.pdbx_description
1 polymer ?
#
loop_
_entity_poly.entity_id
_entity_poly.type
_entity_poly.pdbx_seq_one_letter_code
_entity_poly.pdbx_strand_id
1 'polypeptide(L)'
;MSHIPLNELKAMQEKLGLKEFNKIKYGTGMINKKTPAHSFKRENKNRPTELSARRPVPKTHFVAKEKITRDPRFDDLSGEFNEHIFKKTYSFISDVKTKEKMKLKKIIEKTTDKEKKIELKQLYNRLVQKELAEVRKNKKEELERQWKKKEFEQVQEGKKPYFLKKSEKKALLDAEFKKELEETGKMQKYLTRKSKKLAAKEKRKNAWSTEDI
;
A
#
# COMPACT_ATOMS: atom_id res chain seq x y z
N MET A 1 -60.91 38.08 -41.38
CA MET A 1 -61.23 38.19 -39.94
C MET A 1 -60.91 39.57 -39.33
N SER A 2 -60.11 40.44 -39.97
CA SER A 2 -59.67 41.72 -39.36
C SER A 2 -60.73 42.83 -39.29
N HIS A 3 -61.87 42.68 -39.98
CA HIS A 3 -62.93 43.70 -40.07
C HIS A 3 -64.22 43.32 -39.31
N ILE A 4 -64.18 42.26 -38.50
CA ILE A 4 -65.32 41.84 -37.65
C ILE A 4 -65.18 42.51 -36.28
N PRO A 5 -66.23 43.13 -35.72
CA PRO A 5 -66.18 43.76 -34.40
C PRO A 5 -65.87 42.75 -33.30
N LEU A 6 -65.14 43.19 -32.27
CA LEU A 6 -64.64 42.33 -31.19
C LEU A 6 -65.78 41.55 -30.48
N ASN A 7 -66.96 42.16 -30.37
CA ASN A 7 -68.10 41.53 -29.71
C ASN A 7 -68.56 40.27 -30.47
N GLU A 8 -68.62 40.33 -31.80
CA GLU A 8 -68.96 39.17 -32.63
C GLU A 8 -67.88 38.09 -32.58
N LEU A 9 -66.61 38.48 -32.54
CA LEU A 9 -65.50 37.52 -32.39
C LEU A 9 -65.61 36.76 -31.05
N LYS A 10 -65.97 37.46 -29.96
CA LYS A 10 -66.16 36.83 -28.65
C LYS A 10 -67.36 35.89 -28.66
N ALA A 11 -68.49 36.31 -29.23
CA ALA A 11 -69.66 35.46 -29.38
C ALA A 11 -69.37 34.22 -30.25
N MET A 12 -68.58 34.37 -31.33
CA MET A 12 -68.09 33.24 -32.13
C MET A 12 -67.18 32.30 -31.31
N GLN A 13 -66.27 32.85 -30.51
CA GLN A 13 -65.36 32.05 -29.68
C GLN A 13 -66.13 31.24 -28.62
N GLU A 14 -67.16 31.82 -28.01
CA GLU A 14 -68.01 31.15 -27.02
C GLU A 14 -68.87 30.05 -27.68
N LYS A 15 -69.41 30.31 -28.88
CA LYS A 15 -70.22 29.32 -29.62
C LYS A 15 -69.40 28.16 -30.20
N LEU A 16 -68.25 28.44 -30.81
CA LEU A 16 -67.42 27.44 -31.50
C LEU A 16 -66.40 26.75 -30.58
N GLY A 17 -66.04 27.41 -29.47
CA GLY A 17 -64.97 26.97 -28.56
C GLY A 17 -63.57 27.40 -29.02
N LEU A 18 -62.66 27.57 -28.04
CA LEU A 18 -61.30 28.10 -28.23
C LEU A 18 -60.46 27.38 -29.30
N LYS A 19 -60.56 26.04 -29.37
CA LYS A 19 -59.74 25.24 -30.31
C LYS A 19 -60.17 25.45 -31.76
N GLU A 20 -61.47 25.37 -32.04
CA GLU A 20 -62.01 25.57 -33.39
C GLU A 20 -61.92 27.03 -33.82
N PHE A 21 -62.22 27.97 -32.93
CA PHE A 21 -62.06 29.40 -33.20
C PHE A 21 -60.62 29.75 -33.61
N ASN A 22 -59.62 29.24 -32.88
CA ASN A 22 -58.21 29.48 -33.19
C ASN A 22 -57.76 28.80 -34.50
N LYS A 23 -58.29 27.62 -34.83
CA LYS A 23 -58.06 26.97 -36.14
C LYS A 23 -58.56 27.86 -37.29
N ILE A 24 -59.75 28.44 -37.17
CA ILE A 24 -60.32 29.30 -38.22
C ILE A 24 -59.56 30.63 -38.28
N LYS A 25 -59.20 31.22 -37.14
CA LYS A 25 -58.54 32.53 -37.07
C LYS A 25 -57.09 32.52 -37.56
N TYR A 26 -56.30 31.51 -37.16
CA TYR A 26 -54.86 31.45 -37.42
C TYR A 26 -54.45 30.36 -38.40
N GLY A 27 -55.41 29.56 -38.89
CA GLY A 27 -55.15 28.38 -39.71
C GLY A 27 -54.65 27.18 -38.89
N THR A 28 -54.81 25.97 -39.43
CA THR A 28 -54.38 24.71 -38.79
C THR A 28 -52.86 24.58 -38.60
N GLY A 29 -52.05 25.43 -39.25
CA GLY A 29 -50.59 25.32 -39.25
C GLY A 29 -49.85 25.75 -37.97
N MET A 30 -50.51 26.42 -37.01
CA MET A 30 -49.84 26.99 -35.82
C MET A 30 -49.96 26.13 -34.55
N ILE A 31 -50.77 25.07 -34.54
CA ILE A 31 -51.08 24.30 -33.31
C ILE A 31 -49.91 23.41 -32.86
N ASN A 32 -48.98 23.06 -33.76
CA ASN A 32 -47.90 22.11 -33.48
C ASN A 32 -46.50 22.72 -33.32
N LYS A 33 -46.35 24.05 -33.25
CA LYS A 33 -45.03 24.64 -32.96
C LYS A 33 -44.70 24.52 -31.47
N LYS A 34 -44.06 23.42 -31.07
CA LYS A 34 -43.32 23.36 -29.81
C LYS A 34 -42.25 24.46 -29.85
N THR A 35 -42.30 25.39 -28.90
CA THR A 35 -41.26 26.41 -28.77
C THR A 35 -39.92 25.73 -28.46
N PRO A 36 -38.82 26.09 -29.14
CA PRO A 36 -37.51 25.54 -28.82
C PRO A 36 -37.14 25.92 -27.39
N ALA A 37 -36.68 24.94 -26.60
CA ALA A 37 -36.26 25.16 -25.23
C ALA A 37 -35.16 26.24 -25.18
N HIS A 38 -35.39 27.31 -24.42
CA HIS A 38 -34.43 28.40 -24.28
C HIS A 38 -33.18 27.88 -23.53
N SER A 39 -32.05 27.75 -24.22
CA SER A 39 -30.79 27.34 -23.62
C SER A 39 -30.05 28.58 -23.10
N PHE A 40 -29.93 28.73 -21.77
CA PHE A 40 -29.08 29.76 -21.18
C PHE A 40 -27.61 29.39 -21.39
N LYS A 41 -26.94 30.07 -22.33
CA LYS A 41 -25.50 29.89 -22.59
C LYS A 41 -24.70 30.85 -21.71
N ARG A 42 -23.49 30.44 -21.32
CA ARG A 42 -22.52 31.35 -20.67
C ARG A 42 -21.96 32.32 -21.70
N GLU A 43 -21.74 33.56 -21.29
CA GLU A 43 -21.07 34.58 -22.13
C GLU A 43 -19.54 34.37 -22.18
N ASN A 44 -18.92 33.88 -21.10
CA ASN A 44 -17.48 33.56 -21.04
C ASN A 44 -17.24 32.29 -20.19
N LYS A 45 -16.12 31.58 -20.44
CA LYS A 45 -15.76 30.31 -19.79
C LYS A 45 -15.57 30.42 -18.28
N ASN A 46 -15.17 31.60 -17.79
CA ASN A 46 -14.94 31.85 -16.36
C ASN A 46 -16.20 32.28 -15.59
N ARG A 47 -17.37 32.38 -16.24
CA ARG A 47 -18.66 32.72 -15.60
C ARG A 47 -19.45 31.44 -15.26
N PRO A 48 -20.18 31.38 -14.13
CA PRO A 48 -21.12 30.30 -13.84
C PRO A 48 -22.25 30.18 -14.89
N THR A 49 -22.77 28.98 -15.13
CA THR A 49 -24.00 28.76 -15.95
C THR A 49 -25.22 28.95 -15.08
N GLU A 50 -26.21 29.66 -15.60
CA GLU A 50 -27.57 29.63 -15.06
C GLU A 50 -28.26 28.32 -15.48
N LEU A 51 -28.92 27.66 -14.52
CA LEU A 51 -29.68 26.44 -14.73
C LEU A 51 -31.10 26.64 -14.17
N SER A 52 -32.11 26.18 -14.89
CA SER A 52 -33.49 26.26 -14.41
C SER A 52 -33.71 25.33 -13.22
N ALA A 53 -34.31 25.85 -12.14
CA ALA A 53 -34.72 25.06 -10.98
C ALA A 53 -35.77 23.98 -11.32
N ARG A 54 -36.42 24.07 -12.48
CA ARG A 54 -37.35 23.03 -12.98
C ARG A 54 -36.63 21.83 -13.60
N ARG A 55 -35.31 21.93 -13.84
CA ARG A 55 -34.53 20.84 -14.38
C ARG A 55 -34.34 19.79 -13.28
N PRO A 56 -34.87 18.57 -13.43
CA PRO A 56 -34.65 17.52 -12.44
C PRO A 56 -33.17 17.19 -12.36
N VAL A 57 -32.67 17.00 -11.15
CA VAL A 57 -31.29 16.53 -10.93
C VAL A 57 -31.16 15.14 -11.56
N PRO A 58 -30.18 14.90 -12.45
CA PRO A 58 -29.95 13.56 -12.97
C PRO A 58 -29.61 12.64 -11.80
N LYS A 59 -30.42 11.60 -11.61
CA LYS A 59 -30.11 10.53 -10.66
C LYS A 59 -28.93 9.77 -11.23
N THR A 60 -27.72 10.01 -10.72
CA THR A 60 -26.59 9.14 -11.03
C THR A 60 -26.96 7.74 -10.57
N HIS A 61 -26.96 6.78 -11.49
CA HIS A 61 -27.08 5.37 -11.14
C HIS A 61 -25.82 4.99 -10.36
N PHE A 62 -25.84 5.17 -9.05
CA PHE A 62 -24.92 4.47 -8.17
C PHE A 62 -25.29 3.00 -8.32
N VAL A 63 -24.62 2.30 -9.23
CA VAL A 63 -24.63 0.84 -9.24
C VAL A 63 -24.14 0.45 -7.85
N ALA A 64 -25.03 -0.08 -7.02
CA ALA A 64 -24.64 -0.60 -5.73
C ALA A 64 -23.57 -1.65 -6.01
N LYS A 65 -22.32 -1.36 -5.59
CA LYS A 65 -21.24 -2.35 -5.69
C LYS A 65 -21.74 -3.62 -5.01
N GLU A 66 -21.58 -4.75 -5.68
CA GLU A 66 -21.98 -6.04 -5.12
C GLU A 66 -21.35 -6.18 -3.73
N LYS A 67 -22.17 -6.61 -2.76
CA LYS A 67 -21.69 -6.85 -1.40
C LYS A 67 -20.83 -8.11 -1.42
N ILE A 68 -19.54 -7.93 -1.64
CA ILE A 68 -18.56 -9.00 -1.53
C ILE A 68 -18.42 -9.32 -0.04
N THR A 69 -18.70 -10.56 0.35
CA THR A 69 -18.32 -11.08 1.67
C THR A 69 -16.81 -11.13 1.76
N ARG A 70 -16.22 -10.23 2.55
CA ARG A 70 -14.78 -10.18 2.78
C ARG A 70 -14.41 -10.91 4.06
N ASP A 71 -13.34 -11.69 4.02
CA ASP A 71 -12.72 -12.23 5.25
C ASP A 71 -11.83 -11.13 5.83
N PRO A 72 -12.12 -10.59 7.03
CA PRO A 72 -11.34 -9.50 7.62
C PRO A 72 -9.87 -9.88 7.83
N ARG A 73 -9.50 -11.17 7.87
CA ARG A 73 -8.09 -11.58 7.95
C ARG A 73 -7.31 -11.31 6.66
N PHE A 74 -8.02 -11.27 5.54
CA PHE A 74 -7.45 -11.14 4.20
C PHE A 74 -7.99 -9.90 3.46
N ASP A 75 -8.76 -9.05 4.14
CA ASP A 75 -9.28 -7.82 3.57
C ASP A 75 -8.24 -6.71 3.68
N ASP A 76 -7.96 -6.04 2.56
CA ASP A 76 -7.01 -4.92 2.48
C ASP A 76 -7.39 -3.77 3.43
N LEU A 77 -8.67 -3.65 3.79
CA LEU A 77 -9.17 -2.64 4.73
C LEU A 77 -8.87 -2.97 6.20
N SER A 78 -8.45 -4.19 6.53
CA SER A 78 -8.24 -4.63 7.92
C SER A 78 -6.85 -4.29 8.48
N GLY A 79 -6.03 -3.58 7.70
CA GLY A 79 -4.75 -3.03 8.11
C GLY A 79 -3.53 -3.82 7.63
N GLU A 80 -2.34 -3.28 7.92
CA GLU A 80 -1.07 -3.84 7.44
C GLU A 80 -0.37 -4.70 8.49
N PHE A 81 0.49 -5.60 8.02
CA PHE A 81 1.31 -6.44 8.89
C PHE A 81 2.29 -5.61 9.73
N ASN A 82 2.10 -5.63 11.04
CA ASN A 82 3.05 -5.05 11.99
C ASN A 82 3.88 -6.14 12.69
N GLU A 83 5.15 -6.25 12.31
CA GLU A 83 6.08 -7.25 12.84
C GLU A 83 6.21 -7.21 14.37
N HIS A 84 6.18 -6.03 14.97
CA HIS A 84 6.33 -5.88 16.42
C HIS A 84 5.09 -6.39 17.17
N ILE A 85 3.89 -6.09 16.69
CA ILE A 85 2.64 -6.62 17.28
C ILE A 85 2.62 -8.13 17.09
N PHE A 86 2.92 -8.62 15.90
CA PHE A 86 2.96 -10.05 15.60
C PHE A 86 3.91 -10.83 16.52
N LYS A 87 5.14 -10.34 16.71
CA LYS A 87 6.12 -10.96 17.62
C LYS A 87 5.60 -11.02 19.07
N LYS A 88 4.83 -10.03 19.51
CA LYS A 88 4.23 -10.00 20.85
C LYS A 88 3.04 -10.93 20.98
N THR A 89 2.07 -10.85 20.07
CA THR A 89 0.83 -11.64 20.11
C THR A 89 1.10 -13.13 19.87
N TYR A 90 2.08 -13.45 19.03
CA TYR A 90 2.46 -14.82 18.69
C TYR A 90 3.81 -15.23 19.27
N SER A 91 4.14 -14.74 20.46
CA SER A 91 5.41 -15.06 21.14
C SER A 91 5.60 -16.57 21.31
N PHE A 92 4.53 -17.33 21.59
CA PHE A 92 4.55 -18.79 21.75
C PHE A 92 5.09 -19.56 20.53
N ILE A 93 5.11 -18.95 19.34
CA ILE A 93 5.66 -19.58 18.13
C ILE A 93 7.15 -19.90 18.32
N SER A 94 7.91 -19.12 19.11
CA SER A 94 9.30 -19.45 19.43
C SER A 94 9.42 -20.83 20.06
N ASP A 95 8.52 -21.13 21.01
CA ASP A 95 8.55 -22.37 21.79
C ASP A 95 8.08 -23.56 20.94
N VAL A 96 7.15 -23.34 20.03
CA VAL A 96 6.74 -24.35 19.05
C VAL A 96 7.91 -24.68 18.12
N LYS A 97 8.58 -23.66 17.55
CA LYS A 97 9.75 -23.84 16.67
C LYS A 97 10.88 -24.57 17.38
N THR A 98 11.16 -24.28 18.66
CA THR A 98 12.21 -24.99 19.41
C THR A 98 11.84 -26.45 19.62
N LYS A 99 10.59 -26.77 19.97
CA LYS A 99 10.09 -28.14 20.10
C LYS A 99 10.18 -28.90 18.77
N GLU A 100 9.79 -28.28 17.66
CA GLU A 100 9.88 -28.87 16.31
C GLU A 100 11.33 -29.18 15.92
N LYS A 101 12.26 -28.26 16.17
CA LYS A 101 13.70 -28.45 15.94
C LYS A 101 14.24 -29.64 16.74
N MET A 102 13.82 -29.79 18.00
CA MET A 102 14.19 -30.91 18.86
C MET A 102 13.61 -32.24 18.36
N LYS A 103 12.35 -32.24 17.91
CA LYS A 103 11.72 -33.41 17.26
C LYS A 103 12.50 -33.81 16.00
N LEU A 104 12.84 -32.85 15.14
CA LEU A 104 13.59 -33.09 13.91
C LEU A 104 14.97 -33.70 14.20
N LYS A 105 15.67 -33.24 15.24
CA LYS A 105 16.94 -33.81 15.67
C LYS A 105 16.78 -35.30 16.06
N LYS A 106 15.75 -35.63 16.84
CA LYS A 106 15.44 -37.02 17.21
C LYS A 106 15.11 -37.89 16.00
N ILE A 107 14.42 -37.34 15.00
CA ILE A 107 14.10 -38.07 13.75
C ILE A 107 15.39 -38.35 12.97
N ILE A 108 16.28 -37.37 12.83
CA ILE A 108 17.59 -37.53 12.16
C ILE A 108 18.43 -38.64 12.82
N GLU A 109 18.42 -38.71 14.15
CA GLU A 109 19.13 -39.73 14.91
C GLU A 109 18.58 -41.13 14.63
N LYS A 110 17.24 -41.28 14.59
CA LYS A 110 16.55 -42.56 14.33
C LYS A 110 16.61 -43.01 12.88
N THR A 111 16.69 -42.09 11.91
CA THR A 111 16.73 -42.47 10.49
C THR A 111 18.02 -43.18 10.10
N THR A 112 17.85 -44.35 9.49
CA THR A 112 18.89 -45.20 8.93
C THR A 112 19.17 -44.87 7.46
N ASP A 113 18.12 -44.60 6.68
CA ASP A 113 18.20 -44.24 5.26
C ASP A 113 19.10 -43.01 5.04
N LYS A 114 20.19 -43.19 4.27
CA LYS A 114 21.22 -42.14 4.09
C LYS A 114 20.69 -40.89 3.39
N GLU A 115 19.91 -41.08 2.32
CA GLU A 115 19.35 -39.97 1.52
C GLU A 115 18.38 -39.13 2.35
N LYS A 116 17.38 -39.77 2.97
CA LYS A 116 16.42 -39.11 3.86
C LYS A 116 17.12 -38.41 5.02
N LYS A 117 18.18 -39.01 5.58
CA LYS A 117 18.96 -38.37 6.66
C LYS A 117 19.68 -37.11 6.20
N ILE A 118 20.16 -37.05 4.95
CA ILE A 118 20.75 -35.84 4.37
C ILE A 118 19.69 -34.76 4.22
N GLU A 119 18.52 -35.07 3.66
CA GLU A 119 17.42 -34.12 3.50
C GLU A 119 16.96 -33.53 4.84
N LEU A 120 16.80 -34.38 5.86
CA LEU A 120 16.42 -33.94 7.20
C LEU A 120 17.49 -33.05 7.85
N LYS A 121 18.78 -33.36 7.66
CA LYS A 121 19.88 -32.49 8.11
C LYS A 121 19.88 -31.15 7.39
N GLN A 122 19.60 -31.12 6.09
CA GLN A 122 19.48 -29.87 5.33
C GLN A 122 18.30 -29.02 5.85
N LEU A 123 17.15 -29.65 6.12
CA LEU A 123 16.01 -28.98 6.72
C LEU A 123 16.36 -28.40 8.10
N TYR A 124 17.00 -29.18 8.96
CA TYR A 124 17.46 -28.74 10.28
C TYR A 124 18.41 -27.54 10.17
N ASN A 125 19.40 -27.62 9.29
CA ASN A 125 20.33 -26.52 9.05
C ASN A 125 19.61 -25.27 8.56
N ARG A 126 18.62 -25.40 7.67
CA ARG A 126 17.80 -24.28 7.19
C ARG A 126 17.06 -23.60 8.34
N LEU A 127 16.46 -24.37 9.25
CA LEU A 127 15.77 -23.84 10.43
C LEU A 127 16.74 -23.10 11.37
N VAL A 128 17.91 -23.67 11.65
CA VAL A 128 18.95 -23.03 12.47
C VAL A 128 19.44 -21.73 11.85
N GLN A 129 19.66 -21.70 10.52
CA GLN A 129 20.08 -20.47 9.84
C GLN A 129 19.00 -19.38 9.87
N LYS A 130 17.71 -19.75 9.73
CA LYS A 130 16.59 -18.80 9.87
C LYS A 130 16.56 -18.17 11.27
N GLU A 131 16.69 -18.98 12.32
CA GLU A 131 16.73 -18.52 13.71
C GLU A 131 17.94 -17.60 13.98
N LEU A 132 19.13 -17.96 13.50
CA LEU A 132 20.32 -17.12 13.60
C LEU A 132 20.16 -15.78 12.87
N ALA A 133 19.51 -15.78 11.70
CA ALA A 133 19.23 -14.55 10.97
C ALA A 133 18.24 -13.65 11.73
N GLU A 134 17.21 -14.23 12.34
CA GLU A 134 16.24 -13.54 13.17
C GLU A 134 16.90 -12.91 14.42
N VAL A 135 17.76 -13.66 15.11
CA VAL A 135 18.53 -13.14 16.26
C VAL A 135 19.42 -11.96 15.84
N ARG A 136 20.12 -12.05 14.69
CA ARG A 136 20.93 -10.94 14.17
C ARG A 136 20.09 -9.71 13.83
N LYS A 137 18.91 -9.91 13.23
CA LYS A 137 17.95 -8.83 12.93
C LYS A 137 17.48 -8.16 14.22
N ASN A 138 17.08 -8.94 15.22
CA ASN A 138 16.63 -8.42 16.51
C ASN A 138 17.75 -7.66 17.24
N LYS A 139 18.99 -8.17 17.25
CA LYS A 139 20.16 -7.45 17.81
C LYS A 139 20.36 -6.09 17.13
N LYS A 140 20.24 -6.04 15.80
CA LYS A 140 20.34 -4.79 15.05
C LYS A 140 19.24 -3.80 15.43
N GLU A 141 18.00 -4.25 15.47
CA GLU A 141 16.85 -3.43 15.87
C GLU A 141 16.99 -2.88 17.29
N GLU A 142 17.49 -3.71 18.21
CA GLU A 142 17.70 -3.30 19.60
C GLU A 142 18.81 -2.26 19.73
N LEU A 143 19.93 -2.42 19.02
CA LEU A 143 21.00 -1.41 18.97
C LEU A 143 20.48 -0.07 18.42
N GLU A 144 19.71 -0.11 17.33
CA GLU A 144 19.08 1.09 16.78
C GLU A 144 18.08 1.72 17.77
N ARG A 145 17.33 0.91 18.52
CA ARG A 145 16.40 1.39 19.55
C ARG A 145 17.13 2.05 20.71
N GLN A 146 18.19 1.43 21.23
CA GLN A 146 19.01 1.99 22.30
C GLN A 146 19.65 3.30 21.88
N TRP A 147 20.15 3.38 20.65
CA TRP A 147 20.70 4.61 20.11
C TRP A 147 19.64 5.72 20.02
N LYS A 148 18.45 5.42 19.48
CA LYS A 148 17.34 6.38 19.41
C LYS A 148 16.90 6.88 20.79
N LYS A 149 16.91 6.01 21.81
CA LYS A 149 16.60 6.41 23.19
C LYS A 149 17.60 7.43 23.72
N LYS A 150 18.91 7.16 23.56
CA LYS A 150 19.98 8.09 23.95
C LYS A 150 19.89 9.43 23.22
N GLU A 151 19.61 9.39 21.92
CA GLU A 151 19.43 10.60 21.12
C GLU A 151 18.21 11.40 21.59
N PHE A 152 17.10 10.72 21.89
CA PHE A 152 15.91 11.36 22.43
C PHE A 152 16.17 12.08 23.76
N GLU A 153 16.91 11.44 24.68
CA GLU A 153 17.34 12.05 25.95
C GLU A 153 18.20 13.32 25.70
N GLN A 154 19.14 13.26 24.77
CA GLN A 154 19.97 14.42 24.39
C GLN A 154 19.15 15.57 23.81
N VAL A 155 18.14 15.27 23.00
CA VAL A 155 17.22 16.27 22.46
C VAL A 155 16.36 16.89 23.56
N GLN A 156 15.92 16.10 24.54
CA GLN A 156 15.21 16.62 25.71
C GLN A 156 16.08 17.59 26.53
N GLU A 157 17.39 17.37 26.61
CA GLU A 157 18.36 18.31 27.20
C GLU A 157 18.56 19.59 26.35
N GLY A 158 17.97 19.68 25.16
CA GLY A 158 18.06 20.84 24.26
C GLY A 158 19.13 20.73 23.17
N LYS A 159 19.79 19.57 23.02
CA LYS A 159 20.72 19.34 21.89
C LYS A 159 19.93 19.18 20.59
N LYS A 160 20.60 19.46 19.46
CA LYS A 160 19.98 19.32 18.14
C LYS A 160 19.79 17.83 17.79
N PRO A 161 18.60 17.41 17.32
CA PRO A 161 18.38 16.03 16.89
C PRO A 161 19.34 15.62 15.79
N TYR A 162 20.06 14.53 16.04
CA TYR A 162 20.93 13.88 15.08
C TYR A 162 20.31 12.56 14.62
N PHE A 163 20.61 12.15 13.38
CA PHE A 163 20.12 10.90 12.81
C PHE A 163 21.29 10.17 12.16
N LEU A 164 21.59 8.95 12.62
CA LEU A 164 22.70 8.17 12.09
C LEU A 164 22.56 7.90 10.59
N LYS A 165 23.65 8.13 9.87
CA LYS A 165 23.82 7.68 8.49
C LYS A 165 23.89 6.15 8.43
N LYS A 166 23.59 5.59 7.26
CA LYS A 166 23.67 4.13 7.02
C LYS A 166 25.05 3.55 7.33
N SER A 167 26.12 4.29 7.03
CA SER A 167 27.51 3.91 7.33
C SER A 167 27.77 3.84 8.82
N GLU A 168 27.29 4.81 9.59
CA GLU A 168 27.47 4.88 11.04
C GLU A 168 26.69 3.79 11.75
N LYS A 169 25.44 3.52 11.32
CA LYS A 169 24.67 2.35 11.80
C LYS A 169 25.43 1.04 11.60
N LYS A 170 26.08 0.89 10.44
CA LYS A 170 26.90 -0.29 10.15
C LYS A 170 28.13 -0.35 11.06
N ALA A 171 28.81 0.78 11.27
CA ALA A 171 29.96 0.85 12.16
C ALA A 171 29.60 0.47 13.60
N LEU A 172 28.43 0.89 14.10
CA LEU A 172 27.92 0.47 15.41
C LEU A 172 27.70 -1.05 15.50
N LEU A 173 27.07 -1.64 14.48
CA LEU A 173 26.89 -3.09 14.42
C LEU A 173 28.23 -3.84 14.34
N ASP A 174 29.17 -3.34 13.55
CA ASP A 174 30.49 -3.93 13.41
C ASP A 174 31.29 -3.84 14.73
N ALA A 175 31.11 -2.77 15.51
CA ALA A 175 31.71 -2.60 16.83
C ALA A 175 31.13 -3.61 17.84
N GLU A 176 29.80 -3.73 17.94
CA GLU A 176 29.16 -4.74 18.80
C GLU A 176 29.55 -6.17 18.40
N PHE A 177 29.62 -6.45 17.10
CA PHE A 177 30.06 -7.76 16.62
C PHE A 177 31.51 -8.10 17.01
N LYS A 178 32.41 -7.11 17.02
CA LYS A 178 33.79 -7.31 17.49
C LYS A 178 33.85 -7.59 18.99
N LYS A 179 33.08 -6.85 19.80
CA LYS A 179 32.98 -7.11 21.25
C LYS A 179 32.51 -8.53 21.51
N GLU A 180 31.45 -8.98 20.84
CA GLU A 180 30.95 -10.36 20.95
C GLU A 180 32.01 -11.41 20.56
N LEU A 181 32.85 -11.12 19.56
CA LEU A 181 33.96 -12.01 19.16
C LEU A 181 35.10 -12.04 20.18
N GLU A 182 35.38 -10.92 20.84
CA GLU A 182 36.38 -10.81 21.90
C GLU A 182 35.91 -11.57 23.14
N GLU A 183 34.67 -11.35 23.59
CA GLU A 183 34.02 -12.07 24.69
C GLU A 183 33.99 -13.59 24.47
N THR A 184 33.71 -14.02 23.24
CA THR A 184 33.67 -15.45 22.89
C THR A 184 35.05 -16.05 22.59
N GLY A 185 36.14 -15.27 22.63
CA GLY A 185 37.50 -15.71 22.28
C GLY A 185 37.69 -16.08 20.81
N LYS A 186 36.75 -15.75 19.93
CA LYS A 186 36.75 -16.13 18.51
C LYS A 186 37.39 -15.09 17.61
N MET A 187 37.91 -13.99 18.17
CA MET A 187 38.48 -12.86 17.43
C MET A 187 39.65 -13.28 16.53
N GLN A 188 40.61 -14.05 17.04
CA GLN A 188 41.76 -14.54 16.25
C GLN A 188 41.32 -15.39 15.05
N LYS A 189 40.35 -16.29 15.26
CA LYS A 189 39.76 -17.11 14.20
C LYS A 189 39.02 -16.26 13.15
N TYR A 190 38.39 -15.17 13.57
CA TYR A 190 37.76 -14.23 12.64
C TYR A 190 38.80 -13.47 11.81
N LEU A 191 39.86 -12.94 12.45
CA LEU A 191 40.93 -12.21 11.78
C LEU A 191 41.66 -13.08 10.75
N THR A 192 42.02 -14.31 11.11
CA THR A 192 42.65 -15.28 10.19
C THR A 192 41.75 -15.64 9.00
N ARG A 193 40.43 -15.78 9.20
CA ARG A 193 39.49 -16.00 8.08
C ARG A 193 39.34 -14.75 7.21
N LYS A 194 39.35 -13.56 7.83
CA LYS A 194 39.25 -12.28 7.12
C LYS A 194 40.50 -12.01 6.28
N SER A 195 41.69 -12.22 6.83
CA SER A 195 42.96 -12.08 6.10
C SER A 195 43.04 -13.05 4.92
N LYS A 196 42.71 -14.33 5.12
CA LYS A 196 42.64 -15.33 4.03
C LYS A 196 41.68 -14.91 2.91
N LYS A 197 40.50 -14.37 3.26
CA LYS A 197 39.53 -13.86 2.27
C LYS A 197 40.04 -12.65 1.51
N LEU A 198 40.71 -11.71 2.18
CA LEU A 198 41.29 -10.54 1.54
C LEU A 198 42.41 -10.94 0.59
N ALA A 199 43.35 -11.79 1.03
CA ALA A 199 44.42 -12.31 0.18
C ALA A 199 43.88 -13.05 -1.05
N ALA A 200 42.83 -13.86 -0.91
CA ALA A 200 42.19 -14.52 -2.05
C ALA A 200 41.51 -13.52 -3.01
N LYS A 201 40.92 -12.44 -2.50
CA LYS A 201 40.33 -11.37 -3.31
C LYS A 201 41.40 -10.58 -4.07
N GLU A 202 42.52 -10.28 -3.42
CA GLU A 202 43.68 -9.62 -4.05
C GLU A 202 44.28 -10.49 -5.15
N LYS A 203 44.48 -11.79 -4.91
CA LYS A 203 44.93 -12.73 -5.94
C LYS A 203 44.00 -12.74 -7.16
N ARG A 204 42.67 -12.78 -6.95
CA ARG A 204 41.70 -12.70 -8.05
C ARG A 204 41.74 -11.38 -8.79
N LYS A 205 41.91 -10.27 -8.08
CA LYS A 205 42.02 -8.93 -8.68
C LYS A 205 43.29 -8.81 -9.53
N ASN A 206 44.42 -9.30 -9.01
CA ASN A 206 45.71 -9.24 -9.68
C ASN A 206 45.78 -10.21 -10.88
N ALA A 207 45.15 -11.39 -10.77
CA ALA A 207 45.03 -12.32 -11.88
C ALA A 207 44.20 -11.76 -13.05
N TRP A 208 43.30 -10.82 -12.80
CA TRP A 208 42.49 -10.16 -13.83
C TRP A 208 43.25 -9.02 -14.56
N SER A 209 44.43 -8.60 -14.09
CA SER A 209 45.01 -7.32 -14.50
C SER A 209 46.37 -7.39 -15.21
N THR A 210 46.74 -8.47 -15.91
CA THR A 210 48.04 -8.46 -16.62
C THR A 210 48.22 -9.29 -17.90
N GLU A 211 47.24 -10.05 -18.44
CA GLU A 211 47.49 -10.84 -19.67
C GLU A 211 46.37 -10.86 -20.72
N ASP A 212 45.20 -10.24 -20.49
CA ASP A 212 44.04 -10.33 -21.42
C ASP A 212 43.64 -8.99 -22.10
N ILE A 213 44.59 -8.09 -22.36
CA ILE A 213 44.46 -7.00 -23.36
C ILE A 213 45.72 -6.97 -24.21
#